data_AF-A0A3D0LES3-F1
#
_entry.id   AF-A0A3D0LES3-F1
#
_cell.length_a   1.000
_cell.length_b   1.000
_cell.length_c   1.000
_cell.angle_alpha   90.00
_cell.angle_beta   90.00
_cell.angle_gamma   90.00
#
_symmetry.space_group_name_H-M   'P 1'
#
loop_
_entity.id
_entity.type
_entity.pdbx_description
1 polymer ?
#
loop_
_entity_poly.entity_id
_entity_poly.type
_entity_poly.pdbx_seq_one_letter_code
_entity_poly.pdbx_strand_id
1 'polypeptide(L)'
;MKNSIYSMQGVGKVYKFTLTQAFKNKAYRASFIVMVVMIMLLGPIMRLGASSGESVGDSITKIDEEDVNITDLFIINDSGVRFEKESMQLEKTGFKKINVSYPAEDNKKLEDVMPTLTATQVILYITDHQDANGLSVYKMNLITADKTDIKADLLDDLGSYIKSKFDDTRYVDAGVDKELFDIISQGFNEKKTYTDKEFTTAKNRKYTDLEVVSLGTTFAVILMMVLSMASSYIITSVMEEKVSKLVETLVISVKPLALVMGKIFAMMTYVGSIIVLGFLGSRLSNWVMDMIMGKADENAQRINIDALFKVGTVNAIIVIATVLITFLIFAFMSGIAGGACSKTEDMQSATGTITMLIMIGYIVAMIVPQLDINALNHAIVYIPIVACFAAPVLYIIESITLIELIIFFVINIAITVAMFFICAKVYRKLILIDGSKVKFITILKMIFGRDGAAKKKEVA
;
A
#
# COMPACT_ATOMS: atom_id res chain seq x y z
N MET A 1 46.85 10.40 -19.37
CA MET A 1 45.80 9.73 -18.58
C MET A 1 44.90 8.91 -19.51
N LYS A 2 45.32 7.67 -19.83
CA LYS A 2 44.68 6.77 -20.81
C LYS A 2 43.94 5.64 -20.07
N ASN A 3 42.66 5.43 -20.40
CA ASN A 3 41.86 4.22 -20.15
C ASN A 3 41.86 3.60 -18.72
N SER A 4 41.42 4.36 -17.71
CA SER A 4 40.88 3.71 -16.51
C SER A 4 39.54 3.05 -16.84
N ILE A 5 39.36 1.78 -16.44
CA ILE A 5 38.11 1.02 -16.58
C ILE A 5 36.96 1.73 -15.83
N TYR A 6 37.29 2.54 -14.83
CA TYR A 6 36.37 3.33 -14.02
C TYR A 6 36.14 4.76 -14.56
N SER A 7 36.56 5.05 -15.79
CA SER A 7 36.35 6.37 -16.39
C SER A 7 34.86 6.66 -16.59
N MET A 8 34.37 7.68 -15.90
CA MET A 8 32.99 8.19 -16.04
C MET A 8 32.81 9.18 -17.21
N GLN A 9 33.84 9.36 -18.06
CA GLN A 9 33.73 10.21 -19.23
C GLN A 9 32.65 9.67 -20.18
N GLY A 10 31.58 10.45 -20.37
CA GLY A 10 30.45 10.09 -21.22
C GLY A 10 29.16 9.76 -20.46
N VAL A 11 29.22 9.53 -19.13
CA VAL A 11 28.03 9.21 -18.30
C VAL A 11 26.93 10.27 -18.47
N GLY A 12 27.29 11.56 -18.39
CA GLY A 12 26.31 12.65 -18.54
C GLY A 12 25.66 12.73 -19.93
N LYS A 13 26.40 12.37 -20.99
CA LYS A 13 25.83 12.31 -22.35
C LYS A 13 24.84 11.16 -22.47
N VAL A 14 25.20 9.98 -21.97
CA VAL A 14 24.31 8.81 -21.97
C VAL A 14 23.08 9.07 -21.11
N TYR A 15 23.26 9.64 -19.91
CA TYR A 15 22.17 10.06 -19.03
C TYR A 15 21.15 10.93 -19.77
N LYS A 16 21.61 12.03 -20.38
CA LYS A 16 20.73 12.96 -21.08
C LYS A 16 20.04 12.29 -22.26
N PHE A 17 20.76 11.47 -23.03
CA PHE A 17 20.21 10.74 -24.16
C PHE A 17 19.14 9.74 -23.73
N THR A 18 19.43 8.90 -22.74
CA THR A 18 18.50 7.89 -22.22
C THR A 18 17.26 8.52 -21.61
N LEU A 19 17.41 9.57 -20.80
CA LEU A 19 16.28 10.28 -20.21
C LEU A 19 15.38 10.89 -21.31
N THR A 20 16.00 11.52 -22.31
CA THR A 20 15.26 12.08 -23.46
C THR A 20 14.54 10.99 -24.24
N GLN A 21 15.18 9.83 -24.43
CA GLN A 21 14.60 8.69 -25.13
C GLN A 21 13.42 8.10 -24.36
N ALA A 22 13.51 7.98 -23.04
CA ALA A 22 12.41 7.55 -22.18
C ALA A 22 11.18 8.45 -22.37
N PHE A 23 11.36 9.77 -22.32
CA PHE A 23 10.25 10.71 -22.55
C PHE A 23 9.81 10.84 -24.01
N LYS A 24 10.58 10.39 -25.01
CA LYS A 24 10.13 10.36 -26.42
C LYS A 24 9.36 9.09 -26.75
N ASN A 25 9.72 7.96 -26.13
CA ASN A 25 9.06 6.68 -26.36
C ASN A 25 7.58 6.76 -25.94
N LYS A 26 6.67 6.32 -26.83
CA LYS A 26 5.22 6.36 -26.58
C LYS A 26 4.82 5.48 -25.39
N ALA A 27 5.42 4.29 -25.25
CA ALA A 27 5.09 3.35 -24.18
C ALA A 27 5.51 3.90 -22.81
N TYR A 28 6.74 4.43 -22.69
CA TYR A 28 7.22 5.06 -21.48
C TYR A 28 6.37 6.29 -21.11
N ARG A 29 6.07 7.19 -22.07
CA ARG A 29 5.16 8.32 -21.82
C ARG A 29 3.79 7.89 -21.31
N ALA A 30 3.18 6.88 -21.94
CA ALA A 30 1.89 6.37 -21.50
C ALA A 30 1.97 5.83 -20.06
N SER A 31 2.99 5.02 -19.76
CA SER A 31 3.22 4.48 -18.42
C SER A 31 3.50 5.57 -17.38
N PHE A 32 4.27 6.60 -17.74
CA PHE A 32 4.53 7.77 -16.91
C PHE A 32 3.23 8.45 -16.49
N ILE A 33 2.37 8.79 -17.47
CA ILE A 33 1.10 9.48 -17.22
C ILE A 33 0.19 8.60 -16.37
N VAL A 34 0.05 7.32 -16.72
CA VAL A 34 -0.80 6.38 -15.97
C VAL A 34 -0.34 6.25 -14.51
N MET A 35 0.95 6.13 -14.25
CA MET A 35 1.48 6.02 -12.88
C MET A 35 1.31 7.32 -12.10
N VAL A 36 1.57 8.48 -12.70
CA VAL A 36 1.33 9.78 -12.03
C VAL A 36 -0.15 9.94 -11.69
N VAL A 37 -1.06 9.62 -12.61
CA VAL A 37 -2.51 9.66 -12.38
C VAL A 37 -2.93 8.66 -11.31
N MET A 38 -2.41 7.44 -11.33
CA MET A 38 -2.71 6.42 -10.32
C MET A 38 -2.31 6.86 -8.91
N ILE A 39 -1.10 7.43 -8.74
CA ILE A 39 -0.64 7.98 -7.45
C ILE A 39 -1.52 9.17 -7.04
N MET A 40 -1.86 10.04 -7.99
CA MET A 40 -2.72 11.20 -7.74
C MET A 40 -4.12 10.79 -7.28
N LEU A 41 -4.70 9.73 -7.83
CA LEU A 41 -6.03 9.26 -7.49
C LEU A 41 -6.09 8.41 -6.21
N LEU A 42 -4.95 7.96 -5.69
CA LEU A 42 -4.89 7.05 -4.55
C LEU A 42 -5.59 7.63 -3.31
N GLY A 43 -5.37 8.91 -3.00
CA GLY A 43 -6.04 9.63 -1.90
C GLY A 43 -7.56 9.74 -2.07
N PRO A 44 -8.06 10.30 -3.19
CA PRO A 44 -9.49 10.33 -3.52
C PRO A 44 -10.17 8.96 -3.48
N ILE A 45 -9.55 7.93 -4.05
CA ILE A 45 -10.08 6.56 -4.05
C ILE A 45 -10.18 6.01 -2.62
N MET A 46 -9.13 6.17 -1.81
CA MET A 46 -9.16 5.75 -0.41
C MET A 46 -10.22 6.52 0.40
N ARG A 47 -10.51 7.77 0.03
CA ARG A 47 -11.57 8.55 0.66
C ARG A 47 -12.96 8.04 0.31
N LEU A 48 -13.23 7.77 -0.96
CA LEU A 48 -14.49 7.17 -1.42
C LEU A 48 -14.72 5.77 -0.82
N GLY A 49 -13.64 4.98 -0.66
CA GLY A 49 -13.69 3.68 0.00
C GLY A 49 -13.71 3.73 1.53
N ALA A 50 -13.44 4.89 2.14
CA ALA A 50 -13.55 5.07 3.60
C ALA A 50 -14.90 5.68 4.00
N SER A 51 -15.57 6.44 3.12
CA SER A 51 -16.95 6.89 3.34
C SER A 51 -17.96 5.74 3.36
N SER A 52 -17.62 4.56 2.85
CA SER A 52 -18.43 3.34 3.07
C SER A 52 -18.33 2.80 4.51
N GLY A 53 -17.51 3.42 5.37
CA GLY A 53 -17.48 3.20 6.82
C GLY A 53 -17.99 4.39 7.63
N GLU A 54 -18.66 5.38 7.01
CA GLU A 54 -19.43 6.38 7.77
C GLU A 54 -20.43 5.66 8.67
N SER A 55 -20.59 6.13 9.91
CA SER A 55 -21.65 5.65 10.80
C SER A 55 -22.96 5.68 10.02
N VAL A 56 -23.66 4.54 9.99
CA VAL A 56 -24.85 4.28 9.18
C VAL A 56 -25.90 5.41 9.24
N GLY A 57 -25.96 6.19 10.32
CA GLY A 57 -26.83 7.37 10.44
C GLY A 57 -26.50 8.56 9.53
N ASP A 58 -25.23 8.78 9.16
CA ASP A 58 -24.78 9.96 8.41
C ASP A 58 -24.87 9.77 6.88
N SER A 59 -24.78 8.52 6.41
CA SER A 59 -24.95 8.17 4.99
C SER A 59 -26.43 8.22 4.58
N ILE A 60 -27.32 7.86 5.50
CA ILE A 60 -28.76 7.64 5.23
C ILE A 60 -29.58 8.93 5.40
N THR A 61 -29.03 9.91 6.12
CA THR A 61 -29.55 11.29 6.13
C THR A 61 -29.23 12.06 4.85
N LYS A 62 -28.29 11.59 4.02
CA LYS A 62 -27.91 12.20 2.73
C LYS A 62 -28.63 11.59 1.52
N ILE A 63 -29.42 10.52 1.69
CA ILE A 63 -30.21 9.92 0.62
C ILE A 63 -31.33 10.89 0.24
N ASP A 64 -31.39 11.28 -1.03
CA ASP A 64 -32.47 12.13 -1.53
C ASP A 64 -33.80 11.38 -1.50
N GLU A 65 -34.83 12.00 -0.93
CA GLU A 65 -36.14 11.39 -0.71
C GLU A 65 -36.86 11.05 -2.01
N GLU A 66 -36.45 11.65 -3.13
CA GLU A 66 -37.00 11.37 -4.45
C GLU A 66 -36.41 10.09 -5.06
N ASP A 67 -35.24 9.64 -4.59
CA ASP A 67 -34.57 8.43 -5.07
C ASP A 67 -35.03 7.15 -4.34
N VAL A 68 -35.76 7.30 -3.24
CA VAL A 68 -36.32 6.18 -2.46
C VAL A 68 -37.63 5.70 -3.09
N ASN A 69 -37.57 4.58 -3.80
CA ASN A 69 -38.73 3.95 -4.42
C ASN A 69 -39.36 2.82 -3.59
N ILE A 70 -39.03 2.75 -2.30
CA ILE A 70 -39.65 1.80 -1.36
C ILE A 70 -40.94 2.42 -0.82
N THR A 71 -42.04 1.70 -0.99
CA THR A 71 -43.39 2.17 -0.62
C THR A 71 -43.82 1.67 0.75
N ASP A 72 -43.77 0.35 0.97
CA ASP A 72 -44.10 -0.28 2.24
C ASP A 72 -42.98 -1.20 2.73
N LEU A 73 -42.76 -1.15 4.04
CA LEU A 73 -41.90 -2.06 4.79
C LEU A 73 -42.77 -2.89 5.75
N PHE A 74 -42.88 -4.18 5.46
CA PHE A 74 -43.59 -5.14 6.29
C PHE A 74 -42.64 -5.77 7.28
N ILE A 75 -42.90 -5.65 8.58
CA ILE A 75 -42.03 -6.20 9.63
C ILE A 75 -42.66 -7.46 10.21
N ILE A 76 -41.92 -8.57 10.11
CA ILE A 76 -42.24 -9.85 10.73
C ILE A 76 -41.08 -10.18 11.68
N ASN A 77 -41.36 -10.09 12.98
CA ASN A 77 -40.35 -10.22 14.03
C ASN A 77 -40.67 -11.39 14.97
N ASP A 78 -39.95 -12.49 14.77
CA ASP A 78 -40.08 -13.71 15.58
C ASP A 78 -38.97 -13.82 16.64
N SER A 79 -38.18 -12.75 16.86
CA SER A 79 -36.96 -12.79 17.67
C SER A 79 -37.14 -12.50 19.17
N GLY A 80 -38.38 -12.28 19.61
CA GLY A 80 -38.72 -11.94 20.99
C GLY A 80 -38.34 -10.53 21.47
N VAL A 81 -37.60 -9.75 20.66
CA VAL A 81 -37.21 -8.36 20.95
C VAL A 81 -38.33 -7.40 20.53
N ARG A 82 -38.66 -6.40 21.34
CA ARG A 82 -39.72 -5.42 21.01
C ARG A 82 -39.19 -4.34 20.07
N PHE A 83 -39.43 -4.51 18.77
CA PHE A 83 -38.92 -3.61 17.74
C PHE A 83 -40.05 -2.84 17.04
N GLU A 84 -40.47 -1.74 17.66
CA GLU A 84 -41.58 -0.88 17.23
C GLU A 84 -41.14 0.21 16.24
N LYS A 85 -42.12 0.86 15.59
CA LYS A 85 -41.87 1.86 14.54
C LYS A 85 -41.06 3.04 15.06
N GLU A 86 -41.35 3.45 16.28
CA GLU A 86 -40.72 4.53 17.01
C GLU A 86 -39.22 4.27 17.23
N SER A 87 -38.84 3.01 17.48
CA SER A 87 -37.45 2.58 17.68
C SER A 87 -36.60 2.73 16.42
N MET A 88 -37.21 2.62 15.23
CA MET A 88 -36.50 2.77 13.96
C MET A 88 -36.19 4.23 13.63
N GLN A 89 -36.98 5.21 14.10
CA GLN A 89 -36.75 6.64 13.83
C GLN A 89 -36.55 6.99 12.34
N LEU A 90 -37.21 6.28 11.40
CA LEU A 90 -37.11 6.52 9.95
C LEU A 90 -37.48 7.95 9.55
N GLU A 91 -38.30 8.63 10.37
CA GLU A 91 -38.67 10.04 10.20
C GLU A 91 -37.47 11.00 10.14
N LYS A 92 -36.31 10.59 10.69
CA LYS A 92 -35.08 11.39 10.72
C LYS A 92 -34.14 11.08 9.55
N THR A 93 -34.56 10.28 8.57
CA THR A 93 -33.69 9.80 7.49
C THR A 93 -34.35 9.97 6.11
N GLY A 94 -33.61 9.71 5.03
CA GLY A 94 -34.17 9.70 3.66
C GLY A 94 -35.31 8.69 3.46
N PHE A 95 -35.49 7.75 4.39
CA PHE A 95 -36.53 6.71 4.37
C PHE A 95 -37.87 7.13 5.02
N LYS A 96 -38.03 8.39 5.42
CA LYS A 96 -39.24 8.86 6.14
C LYS A 96 -40.58 8.59 5.45
N LYS A 97 -40.59 8.44 4.11
CA LYS A 97 -41.80 8.18 3.32
C LYS A 97 -42.21 6.70 3.29
N ILE A 98 -41.39 5.80 3.83
CA ILE A 98 -41.69 4.37 3.87
C ILE A 98 -42.81 4.13 4.89
N ASN A 99 -43.90 3.52 4.44
CA ASN A 99 -44.96 3.08 5.33
C ASN A 99 -44.54 1.78 6.02
N VAL A 100 -44.40 1.84 7.34
CA VAL A 100 -44.12 0.65 8.17
C VAL A 100 -45.43 0.01 8.60
N SER A 101 -45.55 -1.30 8.40
CA SER A 101 -46.68 -2.09 8.92
C SER A 101 -46.20 -3.41 9.54
N TYR A 102 -47.01 -3.96 10.44
CA TYR A 102 -46.72 -5.18 11.20
C TYR A 102 -47.76 -6.27 10.90
N PRO A 103 -47.60 -7.06 9.81
CA PRO A 103 -48.59 -8.08 9.43
C PRO A 103 -48.81 -9.18 10.49
N ALA A 104 -47.86 -9.37 11.40
CA ALA A 104 -47.96 -10.34 12.49
C ALA A 104 -49.08 -9.98 13.49
N GLU A 105 -49.41 -8.69 13.67
CA GLU A 105 -50.54 -8.26 14.51
C GLU A 105 -51.90 -8.65 13.89
N ASP A 106 -51.95 -8.81 12.56
CA ASP A 106 -53.10 -9.29 11.78
C ASP A 106 -53.11 -10.83 11.59
N ASN A 107 -52.29 -11.56 12.36
CA ASN A 107 -52.20 -13.02 12.34
C ASN A 107 -51.67 -13.62 11.01
N LYS A 108 -50.99 -12.82 10.17
CA LYS A 108 -50.39 -13.26 8.90
C LYS A 108 -48.93 -13.68 9.10
N LYS A 109 -48.56 -14.82 8.53
CA LYS A 109 -47.17 -15.34 8.57
C LYS A 109 -46.38 -14.91 7.33
N LEU A 110 -45.07 -15.12 7.36
CA LEU A 110 -44.18 -14.84 6.22
C LEU A 110 -44.69 -15.46 4.91
N GLU A 111 -45.19 -16.69 4.97
CA GLU A 111 -45.74 -17.45 3.84
C GLU A 111 -46.97 -16.79 3.20
N ASP A 112 -47.72 -15.99 3.96
CA ASP A 112 -48.93 -15.30 3.48
C ASP A 112 -48.61 -13.95 2.82
N VAL A 113 -47.53 -13.29 3.25
CA VAL A 113 -47.17 -11.94 2.81
C VAL A 113 -46.18 -11.97 1.63
N MET A 114 -45.22 -12.89 1.65
CA MET A 114 -44.19 -13.03 0.61
C MET A 114 -44.74 -13.13 -0.83
N PRO A 115 -45.80 -13.93 -1.14
CA PRO A 115 -46.33 -14.01 -2.51
C PRO A 115 -47.12 -12.77 -2.96
N THR A 116 -47.43 -11.84 -2.04
CA THR A 116 -48.23 -10.64 -2.33
C THR A 116 -47.37 -9.39 -2.57
N LEU A 117 -46.05 -9.52 -2.50
CA LEU A 117 -45.13 -8.40 -2.67
C LEU A 117 -45.19 -7.79 -4.06
N THR A 118 -45.33 -6.47 -4.11
CA THR A 118 -45.16 -5.69 -5.32
C THR A 118 -43.69 -5.29 -5.53
N ALA A 119 -43.36 -4.74 -6.70
CA ALA A 119 -41.99 -4.40 -7.09
C ALA A 119 -41.31 -3.34 -6.21
N THR A 120 -42.07 -2.64 -5.36
CA THR A 120 -41.62 -1.53 -4.50
C THR A 120 -41.83 -1.80 -3.01
N GLN A 121 -42.11 -3.05 -2.62
CA GLN A 121 -42.37 -3.45 -1.23
C GLN A 121 -41.30 -4.40 -0.71
N VAL A 122 -41.02 -4.30 0.59
CA VAL A 122 -39.97 -5.07 1.27
C VAL A 122 -40.51 -5.71 2.54
N ILE A 123 -40.14 -6.96 2.79
CA ILE A 123 -40.36 -7.62 4.09
C ILE A 123 -39.05 -7.63 4.86
N LEU A 124 -39.08 -7.12 6.08
CA LEU A 124 -38.06 -7.33 7.10
C LEU A 124 -38.44 -8.54 7.94
N TYR A 125 -37.72 -9.64 7.79
CA TYR A 125 -37.91 -10.85 8.56
C TYR A 125 -36.78 -11.05 9.57
N ILE A 126 -37.10 -10.98 10.86
CA ILE A 126 -36.16 -11.12 11.97
C ILE A 126 -36.45 -12.42 12.71
N THR A 127 -35.46 -13.29 12.82
CA THR A 127 -35.52 -14.52 13.61
C THR A 127 -34.37 -14.61 14.59
N ASP A 128 -34.50 -15.42 15.63
CA ASP A 128 -33.41 -15.81 16.49
C ASP A 128 -33.21 -17.34 16.51
N HIS A 129 -32.00 -17.76 16.83
CA HIS A 129 -31.68 -19.15 17.14
C HIS A 129 -30.60 -19.18 18.20
N GLN A 130 -30.54 -20.23 19.02
CA GLN A 130 -29.45 -20.39 19.97
C GLN A 130 -28.23 -21.00 19.28
N ASP A 131 -27.06 -20.44 19.51
CA ASP A 131 -25.79 -21.03 19.10
C ASP A 131 -25.40 -22.22 20.01
N ALA A 132 -24.25 -22.84 19.71
CA ALA A 132 -23.74 -23.99 20.47
C ALA A 132 -23.49 -23.70 21.97
N ASN A 133 -23.43 -22.43 22.36
CA ASN A 133 -23.23 -21.97 23.74
C ASN A 133 -24.53 -21.50 24.40
N GLY A 134 -25.68 -21.63 23.72
CA GLY A 134 -26.99 -21.20 24.21
C GLY A 134 -27.25 -19.69 24.08
N LEU A 135 -26.44 -18.97 23.31
CA LEU A 135 -26.60 -17.53 23.08
C LEU A 135 -27.54 -17.28 21.90
N SER A 136 -28.48 -16.36 22.06
CA SER A 136 -29.38 -15.94 20.98
C SER A 136 -28.62 -15.20 19.88
N VAL A 137 -28.63 -15.78 18.68
CA VAL A 137 -28.10 -15.21 17.45
C VAL A 137 -29.26 -14.79 16.56
N TYR A 138 -29.29 -13.50 16.25
CA TYR A 138 -30.34 -12.87 15.47
C TYR A 138 -29.97 -12.88 13.99
N LYS A 139 -30.94 -13.20 13.13
CA LYS A 139 -30.81 -13.15 11.68
C LYS A 139 -31.86 -12.19 11.13
N MET A 140 -31.40 -11.20 10.37
CA MET A 140 -32.24 -10.22 9.69
C MET A 140 -32.17 -10.49 8.19
N ASN A 141 -33.33 -10.62 7.54
CA ASN A 141 -33.43 -10.77 6.09
C ASN A 141 -34.36 -9.69 5.54
N LEU A 142 -33.90 -9.00 4.50
CA LEU A 142 -34.75 -8.15 3.66
C LEU A 142 -35.17 -8.97 2.43
N ILE A 143 -36.47 -9.13 2.24
CA ILE A 143 -37.07 -9.95 1.17
C ILE A 143 -37.87 -9.02 0.26
N THR A 144 -37.58 -9.07 -1.03
CA THR A 144 -38.32 -8.34 -2.08
C THR A 144 -39.03 -9.31 -3.01
N ALA A 145 -39.90 -8.79 -3.89
CA ALA A 145 -40.45 -9.58 -4.98
C ALA A 145 -39.34 -10.06 -5.96
N ASP A 146 -39.59 -11.17 -6.66
CA ASP A 146 -38.69 -11.72 -7.69
C ASP A 146 -38.33 -10.70 -8.78
N LYS A 147 -39.24 -9.76 -9.05
CA LYS A 147 -39.05 -8.62 -9.95
C LYS A 147 -39.23 -7.34 -9.16
N THR A 148 -38.16 -6.91 -8.49
CA THR A 148 -38.11 -5.66 -7.72
C THR A 148 -37.55 -4.52 -8.56
N ASP A 149 -38.12 -3.33 -8.40
CA ASP A 149 -37.60 -2.08 -8.95
C ASP A 149 -36.64 -1.39 -7.97
N ILE A 150 -36.48 -1.94 -6.76
CA ILE A 150 -35.64 -1.39 -5.70
C ILE A 150 -34.17 -1.69 -5.99
N LYS A 151 -33.32 -0.65 -5.90
CA LYS A 151 -31.87 -0.79 -6.05
C LYS A 151 -31.26 -1.56 -4.87
N ALA A 152 -30.30 -2.44 -5.15
CA ALA A 152 -29.61 -3.23 -4.13
C ALA A 152 -28.92 -2.35 -3.06
N ASP A 153 -28.24 -1.28 -3.48
CA ASP A 153 -27.57 -0.34 -2.56
C ASP A 153 -28.55 0.26 -1.54
N LEU A 154 -29.78 0.56 -1.97
CA LEU A 154 -30.83 1.12 -1.10
C LEU A 154 -31.31 0.10 -0.06
N LEU A 155 -31.37 -1.19 -0.43
CA LEU A 155 -31.71 -2.28 0.49
C LEU A 155 -30.58 -2.51 1.50
N ASP A 156 -29.33 -2.45 1.06
CA ASP A 156 -28.16 -2.60 1.94
C ASP A 156 -28.06 -1.45 2.96
N ASP A 157 -28.33 -0.21 2.52
CA ASP A 157 -28.41 0.96 3.39
C ASP A 157 -29.54 0.82 4.41
N LEU A 158 -30.75 0.49 3.97
CA LEU A 158 -31.90 0.27 4.84
C LEU A 158 -31.64 -0.87 5.83
N GLY A 159 -31.09 -2.00 5.39
CA GLY A 159 -30.78 -3.15 6.21
C GLY A 159 -29.74 -2.83 7.28
N SER A 160 -28.68 -2.11 6.91
CA SER A 160 -27.65 -1.64 7.84
C SER A 160 -28.23 -0.71 8.90
N TYR A 161 -29.14 0.19 8.50
CA TYR A 161 -29.81 1.12 9.42
C TYR A 161 -30.69 0.41 10.42
N ILE A 162 -31.58 -0.45 9.93
CA ILE A 162 -32.51 -1.22 10.75
C ILE A 162 -31.71 -2.12 11.70
N LYS A 163 -30.63 -2.75 11.24
CA LYS A 163 -29.73 -3.52 12.10
C LYS A 163 -29.16 -2.67 13.24
N SER A 164 -28.65 -1.48 12.94
CA SER A 164 -28.12 -0.58 13.97
C SER A 164 -29.18 -0.18 15.00
N LYS A 165 -30.41 0.10 14.56
CA LYS A 165 -31.52 0.44 15.47
C LYS A 165 -32.03 -0.75 16.26
N PHE A 166 -32.00 -1.93 15.66
CA PHE A 166 -32.33 -3.17 16.33
C PHE A 166 -31.32 -3.48 17.44
N ASP A 167 -30.03 -3.29 17.18
CA ASP A 167 -28.99 -3.43 18.21
C ASP A 167 -29.14 -2.39 19.33
N ASP A 168 -29.41 -1.11 19.00
CA ASP A 168 -29.72 -0.07 20.00
C ASP A 168 -30.90 -0.50 20.90
N THR A 169 -31.97 -1.05 20.30
CA THR A 169 -33.15 -1.52 21.03
C THR A 169 -32.82 -2.72 21.93
N ARG A 170 -32.02 -3.67 21.45
CA ARG A 170 -31.56 -4.82 22.24
C ARG A 170 -30.74 -4.40 23.45
N TYR A 171 -29.91 -3.38 23.32
CA TYR A 171 -29.14 -2.86 24.45
C TYR A 171 -30.06 -2.26 25.52
N VAL A 172 -31.03 -1.43 25.09
CA VAL A 172 -32.02 -0.83 25.98
C VAL A 172 -32.87 -1.90 26.67
N ASP A 173 -33.36 -2.91 25.94
CA ASP A 173 -34.13 -4.03 26.49
C ASP A 173 -33.31 -4.87 27.50
N ALA A 174 -32.00 -4.97 27.30
CA ALA A 174 -31.07 -5.61 28.23
C ALA A 174 -30.70 -4.72 29.44
N GLY A 175 -31.21 -3.49 29.52
CA GLY A 175 -30.89 -2.52 30.57
C GLY A 175 -29.49 -1.89 30.42
N VAL A 176 -28.88 -2.01 29.24
CA VAL A 176 -27.57 -1.43 28.94
C VAL A 176 -27.79 -0.14 28.15
N ASP A 177 -27.54 0.99 28.79
CA ASP A 177 -27.51 2.28 28.09
C ASP A 177 -26.33 2.30 27.08
N LYS A 178 -26.48 3.04 25.99
CA LYS A 178 -25.46 3.09 24.91
C LYS A 178 -24.11 3.57 25.44
N GLU A 179 -24.11 4.56 26.33
CA GLU A 179 -22.88 5.02 27.00
C GLU A 179 -22.26 3.91 27.86
N LEU A 180 -23.09 3.15 28.59
CA LEU A 180 -22.61 2.03 29.39
C LEU A 180 -22.08 0.89 28.52
N PHE A 181 -22.72 0.60 27.38
CA PHE A 181 -22.22 -0.36 26.41
C PHE A 181 -20.87 0.07 25.86
N ASP A 182 -20.70 1.33 25.45
CA ASP A 182 -19.43 1.86 24.94
C ASP A 182 -18.33 1.77 26.01
N ILE A 183 -18.66 2.03 27.28
CA ILE A 183 -17.74 1.87 28.41
C ILE A 183 -17.37 0.40 28.64
N ILE A 184 -18.33 -0.53 28.56
CA ILE A 184 -18.11 -1.97 28.78
C ILE A 184 -17.39 -2.64 27.60
N SER A 185 -17.66 -2.17 26.37
CA SER A 185 -17.06 -2.70 25.15
C SER A 185 -15.70 -2.06 24.81
N GLN A 186 -15.35 -0.96 25.48
CA GLN A 186 -13.95 -0.55 25.67
C GLN A 186 -13.22 -1.60 26.53
N GLY A 187 -12.84 -2.70 25.91
CA GLY A 187 -11.99 -3.70 26.53
C GLY A 187 -10.66 -3.09 26.97
N PHE A 188 -9.98 -3.76 27.90
CA PHE A 188 -8.62 -3.42 28.25
C PHE A 188 -7.73 -3.58 27.02
N ASN A 189 -6.95 -2.55 26.67
CA ASN A 189 -5.84 -2.70 25.75
C ASN A 189 -4.71 -3.44 26.50
N GLU A 190 -4.91 -4.74 26.70
CA GLU A 190 -3.90 -5.59 27.34
C GLU A 190 -2.69 -5.68 26.39
N LYS A 191 -1.66 -4.90 26.67
CA LYS A 191 -0.34 -5.16 26.11
C LYS A 191 0.81 -4.85 27.07
N LYS A 192 1.53 -5.94 27.32
CA LYS A 192 2.93 -6.10 27.77
C LYS A 192 3.21 -5.80 29.25
N THR A 193 3.81 -6.80 29.91
CA THR A 193 4.63 -6.59 31.10
C THR A 193 5.82 -5.72 30.68
N TYR A 194 5.88 -4.49 31.18
CA TYR A 194 7.01 -3.60 30.95
C TYR A 194 8.02 -3.74 32.09
N THR A 195 9.31 -3.65 31.77
CA THR A 195 10.28 -3.19 32.78
C THR A 195 10.06 -1.69 33.08
N ASP A 196 10.50 -1.20 34.24
CA ASP A 196 10.37 0.21 34.65
C ASP A 196 10.86 1.21 33.57
N LYS A 197 11.97 0.84 32.91
CA LYS A 197 12.55 1.61 31.79
C LYS A 197 11.65 1.62 30.56
N GLU A 198 11.02 0.49 30.23
CA GLU A 198 10.15 0.38 29.06
C GLU A 198 8.83 1.12 29.28
N PHE A 199 8.26 1.07 30.49
CA PHE A 199 7.05 1.82 30.83
C PHE A 199 7.29 3.33 30.75
N THR A 200 8.41 3.81 31.29
CA THR A 200 8.78 5.22 31.21
C THR A 200 9.02 5.67 29.77
N THR A 201 9.59 4.80 28.93
CA THR A 201 9.79 5.06 27.50
C THR A 201 8.46 5.12 26.76
N ALA A 202 7.56 4.15 26.99
CA ALA A 202 6.24 4.09 26.38
C ALA A 202 5.37 5.30 26.79
N LYS A 203 5.39 5.69 28.07
CA LYS A 203 4.65 6.84 28.60
C LYS A 203 5.08 8.17 27.96
N ASN A 204 6.36 8.32 27.65
CA ASN A 204 6.92 9.56 27.07
C ASN A 204 7.00 9.52 25.54
N ARG A 205 6.37 8.53 24.88
CA ARG A 205 6.38 8.47 23.41
C ARG A 205 5.69 9.68 22.81
N LYS A 206 6.36 10.24 21.81
CA LYS A 206 5.84 11.37 21.02
C LYS A 206 4.73 10.96 20.06
N TYR A 207 4.69 9.70 19.63
CA TYR A 207 3.74 9.17 18.66
C TYR A 207 2.91 8.04 19.26
N THR A 208 1.62 8.02 18.93
CA THR A 208 0.70 6.94 19.26
C THR A 208 1.01 5.67 18.45
N ASP A 209 0.57 4.51 18.92
CA ASP A 209 0.76 3.24 18.20
C ASP A 209 0.17 3.29 16.78
N LEU A 210 -0.98 3.97 16.61
CA LEU A 210 -1.62 4.16 15.31
C LEU A 210 -0.76 5.02 14.37
N GLU A 211 -0.14 6.08 14.88
CA GLU A 211 0.78 6.92 14.09
C GLU A 211 2.05 6.16 13.71
N VAL A 212 2.60 5.34 14.60
CA VAL A 212 3.76 4.48 14.32
C VAL A 212 3.43 3.51 13.19
N VAL A 213 2.27 2.87 13.24
CA VAL A 213 1.77 1.98 12.18
C VAL A 213 1.61 2.75 10.86
N SER A 214 0.95 3.90 10.88
CA SER A 214 0.71 4.71 9.67
C SER A 214 2.01 5.21 9.03
N LEU A 215 2.97 5.69 9.83
CA LEU A 215 4.28 6.14 9.35
C LEU A 215 5.08 4.99 8.74
N GLY A 216 5.18 3.86 9.46
CA GLY A 216 5.94 2.70 9.00
C GLY A 216 5.37 2.10 7.72
N THR A 217 4.06 1.92 7.66
CA THR A 217 3.37 1.37 6.48
C THR A 217 3.47 2.29 5.28
N THR A 218 3.21 3.59 5.45
CA THR A 218 3.30 4.58 4.36
C THR A 218 4.72 4.65 3.79
N PHE A 219 5.74 4.72 4.65
CA PHE A 219 7.13 4.72 4.21
C PHE A 219 7.48 3.45 3.43
N ALA A 220 7.13 2.27 3.98
CA ALA A 220 7.43 0.99 3.37
C ALA A 220 6.76 0.83 2.00
N VAL A 221 5.48 1.19 1.86
CA VAL A 221 4.73 1.11 0.59
C VAL A 221 5.37 2.00 -0.47
N ILE A 222 5.70 3.25 -0.13
CA ILE A 222 6.35 4.17 -1.06
C ILE A 222 7.71 3.61 -1.49
N LEU A 223 8.53 3.15 -0.54
CA LEU A 223 9.82 2.56 -0.85
C LEU A 223 9.68 1.35 -1.78
N MET A 224 8.74 0.45 -1.49
CA MET A 224 8.46 -0.73 -2.31
C MET A 224 8.08 -0.34 -3.74
N MET A 225 7.18 0.63 -3.90
CA MET A 225 6.72 1.10 -5.20
C MET A 225 7.87 1.70 -6.02
N VAL A 226 8.64 2.61 -5.41
CA VAL A 226 9.77 3.29 -6.06
C VAL A 226 10.83 2.30 -6.52
N LEU A 227 11.25 1.42 -5.61
CA LEU A 227 12.31 0.45 -5.89
C LEU A 227 11.86 -0.55 -6.96
N SER A 228 10.65 -1.10 -6.85
CA SER A 228 10.13 -2.09 -7.80
C SER A 228 10.01 -1.51 -9.21
N MET A 229 9.44 -0.30 -9.32
CA MET A 229 9.30 0.39 -10.61
C MET A 229 10.66 0.65 -11.24
N ALA A 230 11.57 1.23 -10.48
CA ALA A 230 12.87 1.60 -11.03
C ALA A 230 13.75 0.39 -11.34
N SER A 231 13.69 -0.67 -10.53
CA SER A 231 14.33 -1.94 -10.84
C SER A 231 13.87 -2.50 -12.18
N SER A 232 12.56 -2.49 -12.44
CA SER A 232 12.00 -2.93 -13.72
C SER A 232 12.55 -2.10 -14.88
N TYR A 233 12.47 -0.76 -14.81
CA TYR A 233 12.97 0.11 -15.87
C TYR A 233 14.47 0.02 -16.10
N ILE A 234 15.27 -0.11 -15.05
CA ILE A 234 16.73 -0.27 -15.16
C ILE A 234 17.05 -1.61 -15.83
N ILE A 235 16.43 -2.71 -15.39
CA ILE A 235 16.66 -4.04 -15.97
C ILE A 235 16.33 -4.03 -17.46
N THR A 236 15.16 -3.50 -17.83
CA THR A 236 14.74 -3.37 -19.24
C THR A 236 15.74 -2.53 -20.04
N SER A 237 16.07 -1.33 -19.57
CA SER A 237 16.95 -0.40 -20.28
C SER A 237 18.37 -0.95 -20.49
N VAL A 238 18.90 -1.69 -19.51
CA VAL A 238 20.23 -2.30 -19.57
C VAL A 238 20.22 -3.56 -20.43
N MET A 239 19.15 -4.36 -20.40
CA MET A 239 19.00 -5.53 -21.28
C MET A 239 18.87 -5.12 -22.75
N GLU A 240 18.02 -4.13 -23.04
CA GLU A 240 17.89 -3.53 -24.38
C GLU A 240 19.24 -3.02 -24.90
N GLU A 241 20.05 -2.42 -24.03
CA GLU A 241 21.42 -2.03 -24.39
C GLU A 241 22.27 -3.23 -24.78
N LYS A 242 22.28 -4.27 -23.95
CA LYS A 242 23.10 -5.45 -24.22
C LYS A 242 22.71 -6.06 -25.56
N VAL A 243 21.42 -6.29 -25.79
CA VAL A 243 20.91 -6.84 -27.06
C VAL A 243 21.31 -5.95 -28.24
N SER A 244 21.14 -4.62 -28.13
CA SER A 244 21.55 -3.69 -29.18
C SER A 244 23.06 -3.69 -29.41
N LYS A 245 23.86 -3.75 -28.35
CA LYS A 245 25.33 -3.80 -28.42
C LYS A 245 25.87 -5.10 -28.95
N LEU A 246 25.19 -6.22 -28.81
CA LEU A 246 25.62 -7.44 -29.50
C LEU A 246 25.52 -7.25 -31.01
N VAL A 247 24.49 -6.56 -31.49
CA VAL A 247 24.36 -6.14 -32.89
C VAL A 247 25.41 -5.08 -33.26
N GLU A 248 25.67 -4.10 -32.39
CA GLU A 248 26.61 -2.99 -32.64
C GLU A 248 28.09 -3.35 -32.44
N THR A 249 28.44 -4.30 -31.58
CA THR A 249 29.84 -4.72 -31.31
C THR A 249 30.37 -5.60 -32.43
N LEU A 250 29.49 -6.18 -33.26
CA LEU A 250 29.85 -6.62 -34.61
C LEU A 250 30.37 -5.45 -35.49
N VAL A 251 30.15 -4.19 -35.09
CA VAL A 251 30.46 -3.00 -35.91
C VAL A 251 31.31 -1.90 -35.23
N ILE A 252 31.33 -1.60 -33.91
CA ILE A 252 32.34 -0.72 -33.22
C ILE A 252 32.22 -0.70 -31.66
N SER A 253 33.35 -0.54 -30.96
CA SER A 253 33.51 -0.57 -29.48
C SER A 253 33.21 0.75 -28.74
N VAL A 254 32.17 0.77 -27.88
CA VAL A 254 31.89 1.86 -26.90
C VAL A 254 32.16 1.40 -25.46
N LYS A 255 32.70 2.28 -24.61
CA LYS A 255 33.01 2.02 -23.17
C LYS A 255 31.75 1.55 -22.39
N PRO A 256 31.69 0.29 -21.92
CA PRO A 256 30.48 -0.29 -21.32
C PRO A 256 30.04 0.35 -20.00
N LEU A 257 30.98 0.81 -19.16
CA LEU A 257 30.68 1.32 -17.82
C LEU A 257 29.93 2.65 -17.82
N ALA A 258 30.44 3.63 -18.59
CA ALA A 258 29.83 4.96 -18.66
C ALA A 258 28.38 4.89 -19.18
N LEU A 259 28.08 3.85 -19.95
CA LEU A 259 26.78 3.64 -20.54
C LEU A 259 25.76 3.16 -19.50
N VAL A 260 26.07 2.09 -18.77
CA VAL A 260 25.16 1.57 -17.73
C VAL A 260 24.90 2.60 -16.65
N MET A 261 25.94 3.30 -16.19
CA MET A 261 25.78 4.33 -15.16
C MET A 261 24.88 5.46 -15.64
N GLY A 262 25.04 5.92 -16.88
CA GLY A 262 24.17 6.94 -17.48
C GLY A 262 22.72 6.48 -17.54
N LYS A 263 22.48 5.22 -17.95
CA LYS A 263 21.14 4.62 -18.00
C LYS A 263 20.50 4.46 -16.63
N ILE A 264 21.26 3.97 -15.66
CA ILE A 264 20.81 3.85 -14.27
C ILE A 264 20.35 5.21 -13.76
N PHE A 265 21.20 6.24 -13.81
CA PHE A 265 20.83 7.57 -13.31
C PHE A 265 19.67 8.20 -14.08
N ALA A 266 19.56 7.93 -15.39
CA ALA A 266 18.45 8.43 -16.21
C ALA A 266 17.13 7.80 -15.75
N MET A 267 17.08 6.47 -15.61
CA MET A 267 15.89 5.77 -15.12
C MET A 267 15.57 6.12 -13.67
N MET A 268 16.59 6.41 -12.85
CA MET A 268 16.38 6.95 -11.50
C MET A 268 15.69 8.32 -11.53
N THR A 269 16.13 9.22 -12.41
CA THR A 269 15.49 10.54 -12.58
C THR A 269 14.07 10.39 -13.10
N TYR A 270 13.85 9.49 -14.06
CA TYR A 270 12.54 9.21 -14.62
C TYR A 270 11.56 8.74 -13.53
N VAL A 271 11.91 7.72 -12.75
CA VAL A 271 11.04 7.26 -11.65
C VAL A 271 10.90 8.33 -10.56
N GLY A 272 11.99 9.02 -10.19
CA GLY A 272 11.93 10.14 -9.24
C GLY A 272 10.94 11.21 -9.67
N SER A 273 10.87 11.54 -10.96
CA SER A 273 9.89 12.50 -11.48
C SER A 273 8.45 12.00 -11.44
N ILE A 274 8.21 10.69 -11.61
CA ILE A 274 6.86 10.09 -11.41
C ILE A 274 6.41 10.32 -9.97
N ILE A 275 7.30 10.10 -9.00
CA ILE A 275 6.96 10.23 -7.57
C ILE A 275 6.72 11.68 -7.19
N VAL A 276 7.60 12.59 -7.61
CA VAL A 276 7.44 14.03 -7.31
C VAL A 276 6.14 14.56 -7.91
N LEU A 277 5.86 14.25 -9.18
CA LEU A 277 4.62 14.69 -9.83
C LEU A 277 3.39 13.98 -9.27
N GLY A 278 3.48 12.68 -8.99
CA GLY A 278 2.40 11.91 -8.36
C GLY A 278 2.05 12.44 -6.98
N PHE A 279 3.05 12.83 -6.18
CA PHE A 279 2.84 13.44 -4.87
C PHE A 279 2.22 14.85 -4.97
N LEU A 280 2.74 15.71 -5.85
CA LEU A 280 2.13 17.02 -6.11
C LEU A 280 0.69 16.89 -6.62
N GLY A 281 0.45 15.90 -7.50
CA GLY A 281 -0.88 15.54 -7.97
C GLY A 281 -1.78 15.08 -6.83
N SER A 282 -1.29 14.19 -5.95
CA SER A 282 -2.04 13.70 -4.79
C SER A 282 -2.41 14.82 -3.81
N ARG A 283 -1.53 15.80 -3.60
CA ARG A 283 -1.85 17.01 -2.83
C ARG A 283 -2.97 17.82 -3.46
N LEU A 284 -2.87 18.04 -4.77
CA LEU A 284 -3.89 18.78 -5.50
C LEU A 284 -5.23 18.05 -5.50
N SER A 285 -5.23 16.72 -5.70
CA SER A 285 -6.45 15.92 -5.73
C SER A 285 -7.12 15.84 -4.36
N ASN A 286 -6.35 15.66 -3.28
CA ASN A 286 -6.89 15.70 -1.92
C ASN A 286 -7.45 17.08 -1.58
N TRP A 287 -6.78 18.17 -1.96
CA TRP A 287 -7.29 19.53 -1.78
C TRP A 287 -8.62 19.77 -2.53
N VAL A 288 -8.74 19.26 -3.76
CA VAL A 288 -10.01 19.31 -4.52
C VAL A 288 -11.09 18.49 -3.82
N MET A 289 -10.77 17.28 -3.35
CA MET A 289 -11.73 16.45 -2.62
C MET A 289 -12.18 17.10 -1.31
N ASP A 290 -11.31 17.82 -0.62
CA ASP A 290 -11.66 18.57 0.58
C ASP A 290 -12.65 19.71 0.29
N MET A 291 -12.56 20.32 -0.89
CA MET A 291 -13.51 21.34 -1.33
C MET A 291 -14.88 20.75 -1.70
N ILE A 292 -14.91 19.55 -2.28
CA ILE A 292 -16.15 18.91 -2.76
C ILE A 292 -16.90 18.21 -1.62
N MET A 293 -16.18 17.45 -0.78
CA MET A 293 -16.76 16.52 0.21
C MET A 293 -16.51 16.96 1.66
N GLY A 294 -15.96 18.16 1.90
CA GLY A 294 -15.55 18.64 3.22
C GLY A 294 -14.20 18.07 3.67
N LYS A 295 -13.70 18.41 4.88
CA LYS A 295 -12.43 17.82 5.37
C LYS A 295 -12.67 16.39 5.84
N ALA A 296 -11.82 15.46 5.40
CA ALA A 296 -11.88 14.09 5.89
C ALA A 296 -11.40 13.99 7.35
N ASP A 297 -11.94 13.03 8.10
CA ASP A 297 -11.46 12.69 9.44
C ASP A 297 -9.99 12.24 9.38
N GLU A 298 -9.13 12.88 10.18
CA GLU A 298 -7.69 12.63 10.23
C GLU A 298 -7.36 11.26 10.84
N ASN A 299 -8.29 10.63 11.55
CA ASN A 299 -8.09 9.34 12.24
C ASN A 299 -8.29 8.11 11.36
N ALA A 300 -8.79 8.27 10.13
CA ALA A 300 -8.93 7.14 9.22
C ALA A 300 -7.55 6.56 8.88
N GLN A 301 -7.34 5.26 9.13
CA GLN A 301 -6.14 4.53 8.74
C GLN A 301 -5.92 4.64 7.23
N ARG A 302 -5.11 5.60 6.81
CA ARG A 302 -4.85 5.92 5.41
C ARG A 302 -3.35 5.95 5.15
N ILE A 303 -2.95 5.62 3.92
CA ILE A 303 -1.61 5.92 3.42
C ILE A 303 -1.54 7.44 3.31
N ASN A 304 -1.02 8.07 4.37
CA ASN A 304 -0.92 9.52 4.43
C ASN A 304 0.52 9.93 4.17
N ILE A 305 0.83 10.21 2.90
CA ILE A 305 2.17 10.63 2.49
C ILE A 305 2.61 11.90 3.24
N ASP A 306 1.65 12.72 3.72
CA ASP A 306 1.94 13.94 4.45
C ASP A 306 2.48 13.65 5.85
N ALA A 307 2.10 12.51 6.45
CA ALA A 307 2.61 12.09 7.74
C ALA A 307 4.14 11.97 7.74
N LEU A 308 4.75 11.53 6.62
CA LEU A 308 6.21 11.43 6.47
C LEU A 308 6.94 12.78 6.46
N PHE A 309 6.22 13.87 6.16
CA PHE A 309 6.79 15.22 6.10
C PHE A 309 6.31 16.12 7.25
N LYS A 310 5.23 15.76 7.95
CA LYS A 310 4.76 16.42 9.19
C LYS A 310 5.74 16.25 10.36
N VAL A 311 6.60 15.23 10.31
CA VAL A 311 7.61 14.91 11.34
C VAL A 311 8.81 15.85 11.40
N GLY A 312 8.85 16.90 10.57
CA GLY A 312 9.84 17.98 10.63
C GLY A 312 10.93 17.90 9.58
N THR A 313 11.54 19.05 9.25
CA THR A 313 12.50 19.20 8.13
C THR A 313 13.71 18.27 8.23
N VAL A 314 14.25 18.07 9.44
CA VAL A 314 15.40 17.18 9.66
C VAL A 314 15.06 15.73 9.34
N ASN A 315 13.88 15.26 9.79
CA ASN A 315 13.40 13.91 9.53
C ASN A 315 13.11 13.68 8.04
N ALA A 316 12.57 14.70 7.35
CA ALA A 316 12.40 14.65 5.90
C ALA A 316 13.74 14.46 5.16
N ILE A 317 14.80 15.15 5.59
CA ILE A 317 16.15 14.98 5.00
C ILE A 317 16.66 13.56 5.22
N ILE A 318 16.47 12.99 6.42
CA ILE A 318 16.88 11.62 6.74
C ILE A 318 16.13 10.60 5.87
N VAL A 319 14.82 10.77 5.70
CA VAL A 319 13.99 9.94 4.82
C VAL A 319 14.49 10.03 3.38
N ILE A 320 14.67 11.23 2.85
CA ILE A 320 15.17 11.44 1.47
C ILE A 320 16.56 10.81 1.29
N ALA A 321 17.48 11.05 2.21
CA ALA A 321 18.83 10.48 2.16
C ALA A 321 18.79 8.94 2.18
N THR A 322 17.92 8.36 3.00
CA THR A 322 17.72 6.92 3.07
C THR A 322 17.18 6.39 1.75
N VAL A 323 16.09 6.97 1.23
CA VAL A 323 15.51 6.61 -0.08
C VAL A 323 16.56 6.64 -1.17
N LEU A 324 17.39 7.70 -1.25
CA LEU A 324 18.43 7.82 -2.26
C LEU A 324 19.48 6.72 -2.16
N ILE A 325 19.97 6.39 -0.97
CA ILE A 325 20.96 5.34 -0.76
C ILE A 325 20.38 3.97 -1.10
N THR A 326 19.19 3.65 -0.58
CA THR A 326 18.50 2.40 -0.90
C THR A 326 18.29 2.29 -2.39
N PHE A 327 17.88 3.40 -3.02
CA PHE A 327 17.61 3.42 -4.44
C PHE A 327 18.87 3.13 -5.26
N LEU A 328 20.03 3.67 -4.88
CA LEU A 328 21.31 3.37 -5.53
C LEU A 328 21.70 1.89 -5.40
N ILE A 329 21.53 1.28 -4.22
CA ILE A 329 21.84 -0.14 -4.00
C ILE A 329 21.02 -1.01 -4.96
N PHE A 330 19.70 -0.84 -4.95
CA PHE A 330 18.81 -1.61 -5.82
C PHE A 330 19.01 -1.29 -7.30
N ALA A 331 19.36 -0.05 -7.64
CA ALA A 331 19.69 0.33 -9.01
C ALA A 331 20.92 -0.42 -9.54
N PHE A 332 21.99 -0.55 -8.74
CA PHE A 332 23.16 -1.35 -9.12
C PHE A 332 22.86 -2.84 -9.20
N MET A 333 22.08 -3.39 -8.26
CA MET A 333 21.60 -4.78 -8.34
C MET A 333 20.80 -5.03 -9.62
N SER A 334 19.92 -4.10 -9.96
CA SER A 334 19.08 -4.14 -11.16
C SER A 334 19.91 -4.00 -12.44
N GLY A 335 20.94 -3.16 -12.44
CA GLY A 335 21.89 -3.05 -13.56
C GLY A 335 22.66 -4.34 -13.82
N ILE A 336 23.10 -5.02 -12.75
CA ILE A 336 23.74 -6.35 -12.86
C ILE A 336 22.74 -7.38 -13.41
N ALA A 337 21.53 -7.40 -12.86
CA ALA A 337 20.48 -8.32 -13.27
C ALA A 337 20.09 -8.11 -14.75
N GLY A 338 19.93 -6.87 -15.19
CA GLY A 338 19.68 -6.51 -16.59
C GLY A 338 20.80 -6.95 -17.53
N GLY A 339 22.06 -6.78 -17.13
CA GLY A 339 23.21 -7.28 -17.91
C GLY A 339 23.28 -8.81 -18.01
N ALA A 340 22.69 -9.53 -17.05
CA ALA A 340 22.66 -10.99 -17.04
C ALA A 340 21.52 -11.58 -17.91
N CYS A 341 20.57 -10.75 -18.33
CA CYS A 341 19.45 -11.16 -19.17
C CYS A 341 19.82 -11.10 -20.66
N SER A 342 19.29 -12.03 -21.45
CA SER A 342 19.44 -12.01 -22.92
C SER A 342 18.10 -12.04 -23.66
N LYS A 343 17.00 -12.34 -22.96
CA LYS A 343 15.63 -12.38 -23.49
C LYS A 343 14.66 -11.67 -22.55
N THR A 344 13.47 -11.34 -23.06
CA THR A 344 12.37 -10.74 -22.29
C THR A 344 11.85 -11.66 -21.18
N GLU A 345 11.90 -12.98 -21.35
CA GLU A 345 11.54 -13.97 -20.32
C GLU A 345 12.50 -13.91 -19.11
N ASP A 346 13.81 -13.82 -19.38
CA ASP A 346 14.83 -13.68 -18.33
C ASP A 346 14.64 -12.38 -17.54
N MET A 347 14.22 -11.33 -18.23
CA MET A 347 13.95 -10.00 -17.66
C MET A 347 12.83 -10.03 -16.61
N GLN A 348 11.74 -10.75 -16.89
CA GLN A 348 10.64 -10.91 -15.93
C GLN A 348 11.10 -11.66 -14.68
N SER A 349 11.82 -12.77 -14.86
CA SER A 349 12.38 -13.54 -13.75
C SER A 349 13.39 -12.72 -12.92
N ALA A 350 14.24 -11.93 -13.57
CA ALA A 350 15.19 -11.04 -12.89
C ALA A 350 14.46 -9.94 -12.10
N THR A 351 13.45 -9.31 -12.70
CA THR A 351 12.62 -8.29 -12.04
C THR A 351 11.89 -8.87 -10.82
N GLY A 352 11.30 -10.06 -10.95
CA GLY A 352 10.64 -10.75 -9.85
C GLY A 352 11.59 -11.11 -8.71
N THR A 353 12.83 -11.50 -9.02
CA THR A 353 13.85 -11.79 -8.00
C THR A 353 14.22 -10.55 -7.19
N ILE A 354 14.42 -9.41 -7.87
CA ILE A 354 14.72 -8.14 -7.19
C ILE A 354 13.50 -7.66 -6.38
N THR A 355 12.30 -7.78 -6.94
CA THR A 355 11.05 -7.40 -6.28
C THR A 355 10.83 -8.22 -5.00
N MET A 356 11.10 -9.53 -5.03
CA MET A 356 11.02 -10.38 -3.84
C MET A 356 11.96 -9.90 -2.72
N LEU A 357 13.17 -9.45 -3.07
CA LEU A 357 14.12 -8.92 -2.09
C LEU A 357 13.63 -7.58 -1.50
N ILE A 358 13.01 -6.73 -2.32
CA ILE A 358 12.33 -5.51 -1.87
C ILE A 358 11.17 -5.86 -0.93
N MET A 359 10.38 -6.89 -1.24
CA MET A 359 9.26 -7.34 -0.40
C MET A 359 9.72 -7.80 0.99
N ILE A 360 10.88 -8.46 1.11
CA ILE A 360 11.43 -8.83 2.43
C ILE A 360 11.68 -7.56 3.26
N GLY A 361 12.30 -6.53 2.67
CA GLY A 361 12.52 -5.26 3.34
C GLY A 361 11.21 -4.55 3.72
N TYR A 362 10.23 -4.56 2.81
CA TYR A 362 8.88 -4.04 3.04
C TYR A 362 8.19 -4.70 4.25
N ILE A 363 8.21 -6.03 4.32
CA ILE A 363 7.60 -6.79 5.43
C ILE A 363 8.28 -6.44 6.75
N VAL A 364 9.62 -6.34 6.76
CA VAL A 364 10.37 -5.94 7.96
C VAL A 364 9.97 -4.55 8.43
N ALA A 365 9.83 -3.59 7.52
CA ALA A 365 9.44 -2.22 7.87
C ALA A 365 8.00 -2.10 8.35
N MET A 366 7.11 -2.97 7.88
CA MET A 366 5.77 -3.07 8.47
C MET A 366 5.81 -3.65 9.87
N ILE A 367 6.51 -4.76 10.10
CA ILE A 367 6.40 -5.52 11.34
C ILE A 367 7.23 -4.93 12.49
N VAL A 368 8.49 -4.56 12.24
CA VAL A 368 9.44 -4.23 13.31
C VAL A 368 8.99 -3.04 14.18
N PRO A 369 8.58 -1.89 13.62
CA PRO A 369 8.09 -0.77 14.42
C PRO A 369 6.85 -1.12 15.27
N GLN A 370 6.02 -2.05 14.79
CA GLN A 370 4.78 -2.46 15.47
C GLN A 370 5.01 -3.46 16.60
N LEU A 371 6.02 -4.33 16.47
CA LEU A 371 6.36 -5.28 17.52
C LEU A 371 6.90 -4.58 18.75
N ASP A 372 7.54 -3.42 18.57
CA ASP A 372 8.03 -2.58 19.64
C ASP A 372 8.87 -3.40 20.66
N ILE A 373 9.85 -4.12 20.12
CA ILE A 373 10.80 -4.92 20.88
C ILE A 373 12.13 -4.16 20.82
N ASN A 374 12.54 -3.58 21.95
CA ASN A 374 13.74 -2.74 22.03
C ASN A 374 14.97 -3.40 21.40
N ALA A 375 15.28 -4.64 21.79
CA ALA A 375 16.43 -5.37 21.26
C ALA A 375 16.38 -5.54 19.72
N LEU A 376 15.18 -5.78 19.16
CA LEU A 376 15.00 -5.95 17.72
C LEU A 376 15.17 -4.61 16.97
N ASN A 377 14.63 -3.53 17.52
CA ASN A 377 14.74 -2.18 16.96
C ASN A 377 16.20 -1.74 16.85
N HIS A 378 17.03 -2.02 17.86
CA HIS A 378 18.47 -1.73 17.80
C HIS A 378 19.21 -2.68 16.85
N ALA A 379 18.88 -3.98 16.83
CA ALA A 379 19.57 -4.96 16.00
C ALA A 379 19.37 -4.75 14.49
N ILE A 380 18.14 -4.42 14.05
CA ILE A 380 17.80 -4.31 12.62
C ILE A 380 18.62 -3.24 11.89
N VAL A 381 19.03 -2.18 12.61
CA VAL A 381 19.76 -1.01 12.06
C VAL A 381 21.12 -1.41 11.49
N TYR A 382 21.71 -2.49 12.00
CA TYR A 382 23.01 -2.99 11.57
C TYR A 382 22.92 -4.00 10.40
N ILE A 383 21.72 -4.47 10.05
CA ILE A 383 21.52 -5.44 8.97
C ILE A 383 21.35 -4.66 7.65
N PRO A 384 22.35 -4.67 6.75
CA PRO A 384 22.30 -3.79 5.59
C PRO A 384 21.22 -4.18 4.60
N ILE A 385 20.81 -3.23 3.73
CA ILE A 385 19.70 -3.36 2.78
C ILE A 385 18.34 -3.48 3.46
N VAL A 386 18.19 -4.35 4.45
CA VAL A 386 16.96 -4.49 5.26
C VAL A 386 16.77 -3.28 6.15
N ALA A 387 17.83 -2.79 6.81
CA ALA A 387 17.80 -1.59 7.64
C ALA A 387 17.28 -0.36 6.89
N CYS A 388 17.49 -0.28 5.58
CA CYS A 388 17.02 0.83 4.75
C CYS A 388 15.50 1.02 4.80
N PHE A 389 14.75 -0.06 5.05
CA PHE A 389 13.30 -0.02 5.11
C PHE A 389 12.79 0.37 6.51
N ALA A 390 13.55 0.09 7.59
CA ALA A 390 13.08 0.28 8.97
C ALA A 390 13.76 1.44 9.72
N ALA A 391 15.06 1.67 9.53
CA ALA A 391 15.86 2.62 10.30
C ALA A 391 15.32 4.07 10.33
N PRO A 392 14.88 4.69 9.21
CA PRO A 392 14.39 6.08 9.27
C PRO A 392 13.10 6.19 10.09
N VAL A 393 12.21 5.19 10.01
CA VAL A 393 10.98 5.15 10.80
C VAL A 393 11.32 4.95 12.28
N LEU A 394 12.22 4.01 12.59
CA LEU A 394 12.68 3.75 13.97
C LEU A 394 13.33 4.97 14.62
N TYR A 395 14.05 5.79 13.83
CA TYR A 395 14.62 7.04 14.32
C TYR A 395 13.54 8.10 14.56
N ILE A 396 12.58 8.24 13.64
CA ILE A 396 11.47 9.20 13.77
C ILE A 396 10.66 8.95 15.03
N ILE A 397 10.40 7.67 15.36
CA ILE A 397 9.66 7.26 16.56
C ILE A 397 10.56 7.21 17.81
N GLU A 398 11.79 7.71 17.73
CA GLU A 398 12.76 7.80 18.83
C GLU A 398 13.14 6.45 19.46
N SER A 399 12.99 5.35 18.70
CA SER A 399 13.36 4.00 19.15
C SER A 399 14.86 3.71 19.03
N ILE A 400 15.59 4.47 18.21
CA ILE A 400 17.03 4.31 18.01
C ILE A 400 17.75 5.64 18.18
N THR A 401 19.02 5.58 18.55
CA THR A 401 19.85 6.76 18.80
C THR A 401 20.39 7.36 17.51
N LEU A 402 20.82 8.63 17.55
CA LEU A 402 21.49 9.29 16.43
C LEU A 402 22.79 8.57 16.01
N ILE A 403 23.51 7.98 16.96
CA ILE A 403 24.75 7.22 16.69
C ILE A 403 24.43 6.00 15.83
N GLU A 404 23.37 5.27 16.17
CA GLU A 404 22.91 4.11 15.39
C GLU A 404 22.48 4.49 13.98
N LEU A 405 21.79 5.63 13.84
CA LEU A 405 21.42 6.17 12.52
C LEU A 405 22.68 6.53 11.69
N ILE A 406 23.69 7.14 12.30
CA ILE A 406 24.95 7.46 11.60
C ILE A 406 25.66 6.17 11.17
N ILE A 407 25.74 5.17 12.04
CA ILE A 407 26.34 3.87 11.70
C ILE A 407 25.57 3.22 10.53
N PHE A 408 24.25 3.27 10.57
CA PHE A 408 23.40 2.82 9.47
C PHE A 408 23.75 3.49 8.14
N PHE A 409 23.89 4.81 8.11
CA PHE A 409 24.28 5.54 6.90
C PHE A 409 25.67 5.12 6.43
N VAL A 410 26.66 5.04 7.32
CA VAL A 410 28.02 4.63 6.98
C VAL A 410 28.05 3.24 6.35
N ILE A 411 27.35 2.26 6.93
CA ILE A 411 27.26 0.88 6.43
C ILE A 411 26.62 0.86 5.03
N ASN A 412 25.48 1.52 4.84
CA ASN A 412 24.76 1.47 3.56
C ASN A 412 25.46 2.29 2.46
N ILE A 413 26.16 3.38 2.81
CA ILE A 413 27.04 4.10 1.87
C ILE A 413 28.21 3.20 1.44
N ALA A 414 28.87 2.53 2.38
CA ALA A 414 29.97 1.61 2.07
C ALA A 414 29.50 0.49 1.13
N ILE A 415 28.31 -0.06 1.36
CA ILE A 415 27.70 -1.08 0.50
C ILE A 415 27.32 -0.52 -0.86
N THR A 416 26.81 0.70 -0.93
CA THR A 416 26.52 1.37 -2.20
C THR A 416 27.78 1.54 -3.04
N VAL A 417 28.88 1.97 -2.41
CA VAL A 417 30.19 2.11 -3.07
C VAL A 417 30.73 0.74 -3.51
N ALA A 418 30.62 -0.29 -2.68
CA ALA A 418 31.00 -1.65 -3.04
C ALA A 418 30.19 -2.17 -4.23
N MET A 419 28.86 -1.96 -4.20
CA MET A 419 27.95 -2.35 -5.28
C MET A 419 28.23 -1.61 -6.59
N PHE A 420 28.64 -0.34 -6.52
CA PHE A 420 29.09 0.40 -7.70
C PHE A 420 30.29 -0.28 -8.37
N PHE A 421 31.34 -0.62 -7.60
CA PHE A 421 32.52 -1.29 -8.15
C PHE A 421 32.22 -2.72 -8.64
N ILE A 422 31.37 -3.46 -7.92
CA ILE A 422 30.89 -4.78 -8.33
C ILE A 422 30.13 -4.69 -9.64
N CYS A 423 29.18 -3.76 -9.77
CA CYS A 423 28.41 -3.52 -10.98
C CYS A 423 29.35 -3.24 -12.17
N ALA A 424 30.33 -2.36 -11.97
CA ALA A 424 31.31 -2.03 -13.00
C ALA A 424 32.12 -3.25 -13.48
N LYS A 425 32.61 -4.07 -12.53
CA LYS A 425 33.42 -5.26 -12.80
C LYS A 425 32.60 -6.35 -13.49
N VAL A 426 31.41 -6.63 -12.99
CA VAL A 426 30.53 -7.71 -13.45
C VAL A 426 29.93 -7.37 -14.81
N TYR A 427 29.45 -6.14 -15.01
CA TYR A 427 28.78 -5.75 -16.24
C TYR A 427 29.68 -5.90 -17.48
N ARG A 428 30.98 -5.58 -17.36
CA ARG A 428 31.94 -5.78 -18.44
C ARG A 428 32.08 -7.24 -18.86
N LYS A 429 31.92 -8.20 -17.94
CA LYS A 429 31.93 -9.63 -18.25
C LYS A 429 30.59 -10.08 -18.81
N LEU A 430 29.49 -9.60 -18.25
CA LEU A 430 28.13 -9.97 -18.65
C LEU A 430 27.77 -9.52 -20.07
N ILE A 431 28.27 -8.38 -20.52
CA ILE A 431 27.99 -7.86 -21.87
C ILE A 431 28.62 -8.73 -22.98
N LEU A 432 29.64 -9.54 -22.65
CA LEU A 432 30.33 -10.42 -23.60
C LEU A 432 29.73 -11.84 -23.65
N ILE A 433 28.79 -12.17 -22.76
CA ILE A 433 28.20 -13.50 -22.66
C ILE A 433 26.88 -13.52 -23.41
N ASP A 434 26.83 -14.33 -24.48
CA ASP A 434 25.68 -14.47 -25.36
C ASP A 434 24.84 -15.72 -25.09
N GLY A 435 23.55 -15.60 -25.41
CA GLY A 435 22.63 -16.72 -25.63
C GLY A 435 22.13 -17.48 -24.40
N SER A 436 22.67 -17.24 -23.19
CA SER A 436 22.20 -17.93 -21.97
C SER A 436 22.11 -17.02 -20.75
N LYS A 437 21.06 -17.20 -19.95
CA LYS A 437 20.89 -16.52 -18.65
C LYS A 437 22.05 -16.87 -17.72
N VAL A 438 22.75 -15.84 -17.24
CA VAL A 438 23.84 -16.05 -16.28
C VAL A 438 23.26 -16.31 -14.89
N LYS A 439 23.48 -17.51 -14.35
CA LYS A 439 23.04 -17.87 -12.98
C LYS A 439 23.72 -16.98 -11.94
N PHE A 440 23.01 -16.69 -10.85
CA PHE A 440 23.50 -15.89 -9.73
C PHE A 440 24.83 -16.41 -9.15
N ILE A 441 25.00 -17.73 -9.04
CA ILE A 441 26.26 -18.37 -8.60
C ILE A 441 27.43 -18.02 -9.53
N THR A 442 27.20 -17.95 -10.84
CA THR A 442 28.23 -17.56 -11.81
C THR A 442 28.58 -16.08 -11.66
N ILE A 443 27.60 -15.22 -11.38
CA ILE A 443 27.84 -13.81 -11.06
C ILE A 443 28.71 -13.70 -9.81
N LEU A 444 28.41 -14.45 -8.75
CA LEU A 444 29.20 -14.49 -7.52
C LEU A 444 30.65 -14.94 -7.79
N LYS A 445 30.84 -15.95 -8.66
CA LYS A 445 32.18 -16.36 -9.14
C LYS A 445 32.89 -15.27 -9.94
N MET A 446 32.18 -14.43 -10.71
CA MET A 446 32.80 -13.29 -11.41
C MET A 446 33.26 -12.18 -10.47
N ILE A 447 32.58 -12.03 -9.32
CA ILE A 447 32.90 -11.06 -8.27
C ILE A 447 34.18 -11.50 -7.54
N PHE A 448 34.21 -12.73 -7.02
CA PHE A 448 35.25 -13.23 -6.12
C PHE A 448 36.32 -14.11 -6.79
N GLY A 449 36.09 -14.61 -8.00
CA GLY A 449 37.05 -15.44 -8.72
C GLY A 449 38.23 -14.64 -9.28
N ARG A 450 39.46 -15.11 -9.01
CA ARG A 450 40.67 -14.74 -9.76
C ARG A 450 40.47 -15.11 -11.23
N ASP A 451 40.89 -14.22 -12.14
CA ASP A 451 40.73 -14.32 -13.60
C ASP A 451 41.46 -15.55 -14.22
N GLY A 452 40.98 -16.76 -13.96
CA GLY A 452 41.64 -18.01 -14.36
C GLY A 452 40.79 -19.03 -15.10
N ALA A 453 39.49 -18.82 -15.31
CA ALA A 453 38.60 -19.89 -15.83
C ALA A 453 37.70 -19.49 -17.01
N ALA A 454 38.04 -18.44 -17.76
CA ALA A 454 37.32 -18.04 -18.97
C ALA A 454 38.09 -18.40 -20.26
N LYS A 455 38.80 -19.54 -20.27
CA LYS A 455 39.55 -20.01 -21.46
C LYS A 455 38.92 -21.23 -22.16
N LYS A 456 37.65 -21.55 -21.92
CA LYS A 456 37.04 -22.76 -22.51
C LYS A 456 35.72 -22.61 -23.27
N LYS A 457 35.29 -21.38 -23.58
CA LYS A 457 34.16 -21.15 -24.52
C LYS A 457 34.32 -19.86 -25.33
N GLU A 458 35.54 -19.52 -25.73
CA GLU A 458 35.73 -18.72 -26.94
C GLU A 458 36.08 -19.70 -28.06
N VAL A 459 35.40 -19.57 -29.19
CA VAL A 459 35.46 -20.38 -30.42
C VAL A 459 34.65 -21.68 -30.41
N ALA A 460 33.39 -21.57 -30.81
CA ALA A 460 32.86 -22.17 -32.05
C ALA A 460 31.52 -21.50 -32.40
#